data_AF-A0A5J9T9K4-F1
#
_entry.id   AF-A0A5J9T9K4-F1
#
_cell.length_a   1.000
_cell.length_b   1.000
_cell.length_c   1.000
_cell.angle_alpha   90.00
_cell.angle_beta   90.00
_cell.angle_gamma   90.00
#
_symmetry.space_group_name_H-M   'P 1'
#
loop_
_entity.id
_entity.type
_entity.pdbx_description
1 polymer ?
#
loop_
_entity_poly.entity_id
_entity_poly.type
_entity_poly.pdbx_seq_one_letter_code
_entity_poly.pdbx_strand_id
1 'polypeptide(L)'
;MLTDTVATALVETALSVAPCLERARRWCACCRTWTASSGRRRFFGGEAFGFVDVALVPFTPWLPVYERHGGFSVTEVAPRVAAWAKRCGERESVAKSLYPLEKVAEFLAQQKKEYGFE
;
A
#
# COMPACT_ATOMS: atom_id res chain seq x y z
N MET A 1 -6.21 -9.63 16.12
CA MET A 1 -4.76 -9.67 16.44
C MET A 1 -3.88 -9.43 15.22
N LEU A 2 -3.81 -10.31 14.21
CA LEU A 2 -2.94 -10.09 13.04
C LEU A 2 -3.37 -8.91 12.15
N THR A 3 -4.68 -8.67 12.00
CA THR A 3 -5.23 -7.52 11.28
C THR A 3 -4.96 -6.20 12.01
N ASP A 4 -4.93 -6.23 13.33
CA ASP A 4 -4.67 -5.05 14.17
C ASP A 4 -3.18 -4.69 14.11
N THR A 5 -2.28 -5.67 14.12
CA THR A 5 -0.84 -5.40 13.96
C THR A 5 -0.51 -4.82 12.59
N VAL A 6 -1.16 -5.33 11.54
CA VAL A 6 -1.01 -4.81 10.17
C VAL A 6 -1.58 -3.39 10.11
N ALA A 7 -2.82 -3.16 10.58
CA ALA A 7 -3.43 -1.84 10.61
C ALA A 7 -2.62 -0.80 11.42
N THR A 8 -2.15 -1.16 12.61
CA THR A 8 -1.32 -0.29 13.45
C THR A 8 0.03 0.00 12.79
N ALA A 9 0.70 -1.01 12.24
CA ALA A 9 1.95 -0.79 11.52
C ALA A 9 1.77 0.10 10.29
N LEU A 10 0.61 0.04 9.64
CA LEU A 10 0.27 0.85 8.49
C LEU A 10 -0.03 2.30 8.84
N VAL A 11 -0.78 2.53 9.93
CA VAL A 11 -1.04 3.87 10.47
C VAL A 11 0.25 4.52 10.97
N GLU A 12 1.11 3.78 11.67
CA GLU A 12 2.43 4.27 12.11
C GLU A 12 3.36 4.56 10.94
N THR A 13 3.35 3.73 9.89
CA THR A 13 4.15 3.95 8.67
C THR A 13 3.62 5.14 7.87
N ALA A 14 2.32 5.40 7.90
CA ALA A 14 1.71 6.55 7.21
C ALA A 14 2.00 7.88 7.91
N LEU A 15 2.10 7.87 9.25
CA LEU A 15 2.29 9.06 10.08
C LEU A 15 3.75 9.35 10.46
N SER A 16 4.67 8.39 10.27
CA SER A 16 6.09 8.57 10.57
C SER A 16 6.84 9.27 9.44
N VAL A 17 7.74 10.19 9.82
CA VAL A 17 8.70 10.93 8.98
C VAL A 17 9.83 10.01 8.44
N ALA A 18 9.55 8.71 8.30
CA ALA A 18 10.51 7.76 7.80
C ALA A 18 10.79 8.01 6.31
N PRO A 19 12.05 7.82 5.85
CA PRO A 19 12.38 7.88 4.44
C PRO A 19 11.42 7.00 3.64
N CYS A 20 11.00 7.46 2.46
CA CYS A 20 10.07 6.73 1.59
C CYS A 20 10.52 5.26 1.37
N LEU A 21 11.83 5.03 1.39
CA LEU A 21 12.46 3.71 1.29
C LEU A 21 12.16 2.78 2.48
N GLU A 22 12.19 3.26 3.72
CA GLU A 22 11.87 2.45 4.90
C GLU A 22 10.39 2.09 4.92
N ARG A 23 9.53 3.05 4.56
CA ARG A 23 8.09 2.83 4.40
C ARG A 23 7.81 1.77 3.34
N ALA A 24 8.50 1.84 2.19
CA ALA A 24 8.42 0.83 1.14
C ALA A 24 8.81 -0.57 1.65
N ARG A 25 9.94 -0.68 2.38
CA ARG A 25 10.41 -1.97 2.93
C ARG A 25 9.43 -2.56 3.93
N ARG A 26 8.93 -1.76 4.88
CA ARG A 26 7.97 -2.19 5.90
C ARG A 26 6.63 -2.59 5.29
N TRP A 27 6.14 -1.80 4.33
CA TRP A 27 4.93 -2.13 3.56
C TRP A 27 5.08 -3.48 2.83
N CYS A 28 6.22 -3.73 2.20
CA CYS A 28 6.46 -4.98 1.46
C CYS A 28 6.56 -6.19 2.37
N ALA A 29 7.21 -6.04 3.52
CA ALA A 29 7.21 -7.07 4.54
C ALA A 29 5.77 -7.42 4.96
N CYS A 30 4.93 -6.41 5.22
CA CYS A 30 3.52 -6.60 5.55
C CYS A 30 2.73 -7.26 4.39
N CYS A 31 2.98 -6.87 3.15
CA CYS A 31 2.32 -7.47 1.97
C CYS A 31 2.68 -8.96 1.80
N ARG A 32 3.94 -9.33 2.06
CA ARG A 32 4.39 -10.73 2.03
C ARG A 32 3.72 -11.56 3.12
N THR A 33 3.74 -11.08 4.36
CA THR A 33 3.13 -11.79 5.50
C THR A 33 1.62 -11.92 5.34
N TRP A 34 0.97 -10.90 4.80
CA TRP A 34 -0.46 -10.98 4.47
C TRP A 34 -0.74 -11.95 3.32
N THR A 35 0.05 -11.93 2.24
CA THR A 35 -0.13 -12.89 1.13
C THR A 35 0.02 -14.33 1.61
N ALA A 36 0.94 -14.60 2.54
CA ALA A 36 1.14 -15.91 3.15
C ALA A 36 -0.03 -16.34 4.07
N SER A 37 -0.63 -15.39 4.81
CA SER A 37 -1.69 -15.69 5.79
C SER A 37 -3.13 -15.59 5.24
N SER A 38 -3.34 -14.87 4.13
CA SER A 38 -4.67 -14.51 3.61
C SER A 38 -5.47 -15.68 2.98
N GLY A 39 -4.90 -16.88 2.87
CA GLY A 39 -5.61 -18.04 2.33
C GLY A 39 -6.26 -17.76 0.96
N ARG A 40 -7.56 -18.05 0.82
CA ARG A 40 -8.36 -17.78 -0.40
C ARG A 40 -9.26 -16.53 -0.30
N ARG A 41 -9.09 -15.67 0.72
CA ARG A 41 -9.97 -14.51 0.93
C ARG A 41 -9.81 -13.47 -0.19
N ARG A 42 -10.93 -12.88 -0.60
CA ARG A 42 -10.99 -11.90 -1.70
C ARG A 42 -10.58 -10.49 -1.26
N PHE A 43 -10.88 -10.16 0.00
CA PHE A 43 -10.62 -8.88 0.67
C PHE A 43 -9.98 -9.11 2.04
N PHE A 44 -9.35 -8.07 2.62
CA PHE A 44 -8.79 -8.15 3.98
C PHE A 44 -9.89 -8.36 5.02
N GLY A 45 -11.08 -7.79 4.80
CA GLY A 45 -12.29 -8.04 5.59
C GLY A 45 -12.90 -9.44 5.43
N GLY A 46 -12.38 -10.28 4.53
CA GLY A 46 -12.93 -11.61 4.22
C GLY A 46 -13.50 -11.69 2.80
N GLU A 47 -14.77 -12.07 2.68
CA GLU A 47 -15.45 -12.18 1.38
C GLU A 47 -16.02 -10.85 0.88
N ALA A 48 -16.28 -9.91 1.79
CA ALA A 48 -16.79 -8.58 1.49
C ALA A 48 -15.76 -7.50 1.79
N PHE A 49 -15.89 -6.37 1.09
CA PHE A 49 -15.08 -5.17 1.32
C PHE A 49 -15.40 -4.59 2.71
N GLY A 50 -14.41 -4.60 3.60
CA GLY A 50 -14.58 -4.23 5.01
C GLY A 50 -13.75 -3.02 5.44
N PHE A 51 -13.77 -2.75 6.74
CA PHE A 51 -13.05 -1.63 7.36
C PHE A 51 -11.54 -1.65 7.06
N VAL A 52 -10.92 -2.83 7.14
CA VAL A 52 -9.47 -2.98 6.85
C VAL A 52 -9.16 -2.66 5.39
N ASP A 53 -10.04 -3.01 4.45
CA ASP A 53 -9.88 -2.63 3.06
C ASP A 53 -9.98 -1.11 2.87
N VAL A 54 -10.94 -0.45 3.51
CA VAL A 54 -11.06 1.02 3.49
C VAL A 54 -9.81 1.69 4.04
N ALA A 55 -9.25 1.18 5.13
CA ALA A 55 -8.03 1.72 5.73
C ALA A 55 -6.80 1.55 4.83
N LEU A 56 -6.75 0.46 4.05
CA LEU A 56 -5.59 0.09 3.24
C LEU A 56 -5.62 0.62 1.80
N VAL A 57 -6.81 0.78 1.24
CA VAL A 57 -7.01 1.23 -0.14
C VAL A 57 -6.27 2.52 -0.50
N PRO A 58 -6.21 3.55 0.36
CA PRO A 58 -5.49 4.79 0.06
C PRO A 58 -3.99 4.61 -0.19
N PHE A 59 -3.40 3.49 0.23
CA PHE A 59 -1.99 3.19 -0.01
C PHE A 59 -1.74 2.52 -1.36
N THR A 60 -2.78 2.03 -2.04
CA THR A 60 -2.65 1.37 -3.35
C THR A 60 -2.01 2.24 -4.44
N PRO A 61 -2.26 3.56 -4.54
CA PRO A 61 -1.58 4.41 -5.51
C PRO A 61 -0.08 4.62 -5.23
N TRP A 62 0.38 4.29 -4.02
CA TRP A 62 1.80 4.37 -3.64
C TRP A 62 2.58 3.12 -4.03
N LEU A 63 1.89 2.02 -4.39
CA LEU A 63 2.54 0.76 -4.78
C LEU A 63 3.52 0.95 -5.96
N PRO A 64 3.15 1.61 -7.09
CA PRO A 64 4.06 1.74 -8.23
C PRO A 64 5.26 2.62 -7.91
N VAL A 65 5.09 3.57 -6.98
CA VAL A 65 6.21 4.36 -6.47
C VAL A 65 7.17 3.46 -5.69
N TYR A 66 6.65 2.63 -4.79
CA TYR A 66 7.47 1.72 -4.01
C TYR A 66 8.20 0.72 -4.91
N GLU A 67 7.58 0.25 -5.99
CA GLU A 67 8.25 -0.56 -7.01
C GLU A 67 9.45 0.19 -7.62
N ARG A 68 9.24 1.45 -8.01
CA ARG A 68 10.27 2.30 -8.61
C ARG A 68 11.44 2.60 -7.66
N HIS A 69 11.20 2.68 -6.36
CA HIS A 69 12.23 3.07 -5.37
C HIS A 69 12.87 1.87 -4.67
N GLY A 70 12.14 0.76 -4.54
CA GLY A 70 12.61 -0.44 -3.86
C GLY A 70 13.21 -1.48 -4.78
N GLY A 71 13.10 -1.32 -6.10
CA GLY A 71 13.68 -2.26 -7.07
C GLY A 71 13.03 -3.65 -7.02
N PHE A 72 11.77 -3.73 -6.63
CA PHE A 72 11.00 -4.98 -6.58
C PHE A 72 9.64 -4.75 -7.26
N SER A 73 8.99 -5.81 -7.77
CA SER A 73 7.60 -5.71 -8.18
C SER A 73 6.67 -6.21 -7.09
N VAL A 74 5.65 -5.43 -6.75
CA VAL A 74 4.55 -5.82 -5.86
C VAL A 74 3.81 -7.02 -6.45
N THR A 75 3.73 -7.12 -7.77
CA THR A 75 3.10 -8.26 -8.47
C THR A 75 3.88 -9.56 -8.24
N GLU A 76 5.21 -9.49 -8.12
CA GLU A 76 6.06 -10.66 -7.84
C GLU A 76 6.12 -10.97 -6.35
N VAL A 77 6.29 -9.94 -5.52
CA VAL A 77 6.45 -10.06 -4.07
C VAL A 77 5.13 -10.45 -3.39
N ALA A 78 4.01 -9.93 -3.89
CA ALA A 78 2.69 -10.06 -3.28
C ALA A 78 1.57 -10.01 -4.36
N PRO A 79 1.49 -11.02 -5.25
CA PRO A 79 0.52 -11.04 -6.35
C PRO A 79 -0.94 -10.89 -5.89
N ARG A 80 -1.26 -11.38 -4.69
CA ARG A 80 -2.61 -11.24 -4.10
C ARG A 80 -2.92 -9.81 -3.71
N VAL A 81 -1.95 -9.06 -3.21
CA VAL A 81 -2.11 -7.63 -2.88
C VAL A 81 -2.29 -6.84 -4.16
N ALA A 82 -1.51 -7.13 -5.21
CA ALA A 82 -1.70 -6.49 -6.52
C ALA A 82 -3.11 -6.74 -7.08
N ALA A 83 -3.58 -7.98 -7.00
CA ALA A 83 -4.93 -8.33 -7.44
C ALA A 83 -6.03 -7.69 -6.57
N TRP A 84 -5.81 -7.59 -5.26
CA TRP A 84 -6.70 -6.88 -4.34
C TRP A 84 -6.76 -5.39 -4.64
N ALA A 85 -5.61 -4.73 -4.84
CA ALA A 85 -5.52 -3.32 -5.17
C ALA A 85 -6.25 -3.00 -6.47
N LYS A 86 -6.09 -3.85 -7.50
CA LYS A 86 -6.84 -3.73 -8.77
C LYS A 86 -8.35 -3.82 -8.54
N ARG A 87 -8.83 -4.84 -7.81
CA ARG A 87 -10.26 -5.00 -7.49
C ARG A 87 -10.82 -3.82 -6.68
N CYS A 88 -10.04 -3.28 -5.77
CA CYS A 88 -10.44 -2.10 -5.01
C CYS A 88 -10.54 -0.86 -5.91
N GLY A 89 -9.60 -0.68 -6.84
CA GLY A 89 -9.62 0.42 -7.82
C GLY A 89 -10.79 0.37 -8.79
N GLU A 90 -11.34 -0.81 -9.09
CA GLU A 90 -12.54 -0.97 -9.93
C GLU A 90 -13.83 -0.47 -9.25
N ARG A 91 -13.83 -0.29 -7.92
CA ARG A 91 -14.97 0.32 -7.21
C ARG A 91 -14.98 1.83 -7.44
N GLU A 92 -16.08 2.34 -7.97
CA GLU A 92 -16.28 3.77 -8.22
C GLU A 92 -16.04 4.65 -6.97
N SER A 93 -16.49 4.19 -5.79
CA SER A 93 -16.30 4.92 -4.53
C SER A 93 -14.83 5.07 -4.15
N VAL A 94 -14.04 4.04 -4.47
CA VAL A 94 -12.60 4.02 -4.23
C VAL A 94 -11.89 4.85 -5.28
N ALA A 95 -12.17 4.62 -6.57
CA ALA A 95 -11.57 5.35 -7.69
C ALA A 95 -11.71 6.88 -7.53
N LYS A 96 -12.86 7.37 -7.06
CA LYS A 96 -13.10 8.80 -6.79
C LYS A 96 -12.31 9.36 -5.60
N SER A 97 -11.88 8.49 -4.69
CA SER A 97 -11.18 8.87 -3.45
C SER A 97 -9.65 8.69 -3.56
N LEU A 98 -9.18 7.93 -4.56
CA LEU A 98 -7.76 7.68 -4.75
C LEU A 98 -7.08 8.86 -5.43
N TYR A 99 -5.89 9.21 -4.95
CA TYR A 99 -5.04 10.17 -5.63
C TYR A 99 -4.54 9.59 -6.97
N PRO A 100 -4.51 10.40 -8.04
CA PRO A 100 -3.84 10.02 -9.28
C PRO A 100 -2.38 9.69 -9.01
N LEU A 101 -1.85 8.69 -9.72
CA LEU A 101 -0.46 8.27 -9.58
C LEU A 101 0.53 9.43 -9.80
N GLU A 102 0.20 10.33 -10.72
CA GLU A 102 0.98 11.55 -11.01
C GLU A 102 1.13 12.43 -9.77
N LYS A 103 0.04 12.67 -9.03
CA LYS A 103 0.07 13.48 -7.81
C LYS A 103 0.89 12.85 -6.69
N VAL A 104 0.84 11.52 -6.59
CA VAL A 104 1.68 10.78 -5.62
C VAL A 104 3.15 10.88 -6.00
N ALA A 105 3.47 10.78 -7.29
CA ALA A 105 4.84 10.94 -7.79
C ALA A 105 5.36 12.37 -7.61
N GLU A 106 4.54 13.39 -7.87
CA GLU A 106 4.86 14.81 -7.64
C GLU A 106 5.14 15.09 -6.16
N PHE A 107 4.26 14.60 -5.25
CA PHE A 107 4.45 14.76 -3.81
C PHE A 107 5.79 14.18 -3.34
N LEU A 108 6.19 13.05 -3.93
CA LEU A 108 7.46 12.42 -3.59
C LEU A 108 8.67 13.09 -4.21
N ALA A 109 8.54 13.63 -5.43
CA ALA A 109 9.58 14.47 -6.01
C ALA A 109 9.82 15.71 -5.15
N GLN A 110 8.75 16.28 -4.58
CA GLN A 110 8.84 17.39 -3.63
C GLN A 110 9.48 16.95 -2.32
N GLN A 111 9.08 15.81 -1.74
CA GLN A 111 9.71 15.26 -0.54
C GLN A 111 11.21 14.94 -0.75
N LYS A 112 11.61 14.41 -1.91
CA LYS A 112 13.04 14.17 -2.21
C LYS A 112 13.86 15.46 -2.18
N LYS A 113 13.32 16.53 -2.75
CA LYS A 113 13.96 17.86 -2.72
C LYS A 113 14.02 18.44 -1.31
N GLU A 114 12.97 18.26 -0.53
CA GLU A 114 12.82 18.84 0.80
C GLU A 114 13.67 18.11 1.86
N TYR A 115 13.84 16.80 1.71
CA TYR A 115 14.61 15.95 2.62
C TYR A 115 16.01 15.57 2.11
N GLY A 116 16.43 16.05 0.93
CA GLY A 116 17.81 15.90 0.43
C GLY A 116 18.22 14.48 0.02
N PHE A 117 17.26 13.62 -0.33
CA PHE A 117 17.57 12.29 -0.87
C PHE A 117 17.82 12.40 -2.38
N GLU A 118 19.08 12.69 -2.76
CA GLU A 118 19.61 12.42 -4.11
C GLU A 118 19.77 10.92 -4.36
#